data_AF-A0A3C1G6J7-F1
#
_entry.id   AF-A0A3C1G6J7-F1
#
_cell.length_a   1.000
_cell.length_b   1.000
_cell.length_c   1.000
_cell.angle_alpha   90.00
_cell.angle_beta   90.00
_cell.angle_gamma   90.00
#
_symmetry.space_group_name_H-M   'P 1'
#
loop_
_entity.id
_entity.type
_entity.pdbx_description
1 polymer ?
#
loop_
_entity_poly.entity_id
_entity_poly.type
_entity_poly.pdbx_seq_one_letter_code
_entity_poly.pdbx_strand_id
1 'polypeptide(L)'
;MSASLPVVPSAIAAHIVAVANRHAIPVHLVAAICAKESSFIPGAWRPEPVYRYLWDVRKGERFRNLTPAEVASETPPPDFANVGGPRAQEWWGQQASWGLMQVMGANAREHGFRGVYFTDLCDPEIGLEFGCRFLARLLARNPVEDAVSAYNWGHPSPKNAATYVQPAMRWAAGYKAVGL
;
A
#
# COMPACT_ATOMS: atom_id res chain seq x y z
N MET A 1 -24.60 -9.99 -8.59
CA MET A 1 -25.02 -9.07 -7.51
C MET A 1 -24.09 -7.87 -7.56
N SER A 2 -24.60 -6.67 -7.85
CA SER A 2 -23.79 -5.45 -7.82
C SER A 2 -23.41 -5.17 -6.36
N ALA A 3 -22.12 -5.22 -6.02
CA ALA A 3 -21.68 -4.82 -4.69
C ALA A 3 -21.98 -3.33 -4.51
N SER A 4 -22.72 -2.97 -3.46
CA SER A 4 -23.04 -1.59 -3.12
C SER A 4 -21.76 -0.76 -2.93
N LEU A 5 -21.82 0.54 -3.22
CA LEU A 5 -20.72 1.46 -2.96
C LEU A 5 -20.43 1.46 -1.44
N PRO A 6 -19.20 1.13 -1.00
CA PRO A 6 -18.86 1.16 0.42
C PRO A 6 -19.01 2.59 0.97
N VAL A 7 -19.47 2.73 2.22
CA VAL A 7 -19.62 4.04 2.84
C VAL A 7 -18.26 4.49 3.38
N VAL A 8 -17.80 5.67 2.99
CA VAL A 8 -16.57 6.27 3.54
C VAL A 8 -16.90 6.83 4.93
N PRO A 9 -16.26 6.36 6.01
CA PRO A 9 -16.47 6.94 7.33
C PRO A 9 -16.05 8.42 7.33
N SER A 10 -16.84 9.29 7.96
CA SER A 10 -16.57 10.74 7.99
C SER A 10 -15.19 11.07 8.58
N ALA A 11 -14.78 10.34 9.62
CA ALA A 11 -13.45 10.46 10.23
C ALA A 11 -12.30 10.13 9.27
N ILE A 12 -12.53 9.28 8.27
CA ILE A 12 -11.52 8.88 7.27
C ILE A 12 -11.58 9.79 6.02
N ALA A 13 -12.78 10.24 5.63
CA ALA A 13 -12.98 11.07 4.46
C ALA A 13 -12.12 12.33 4.46
N ALA A 14 -12.01 13.02 5.60
CA ALA A 14 -11.19 14.23 5.72
C ALA A 14 -9.70 13.95 5.44
N HIS A 15 -9.16 12.84 5.95
CA HIS A 15 -7.78 12.46 5.67
C HIS A 15 -7.58 12.08 4.19
N ILE A 16 -8.51 11.32 3.60
CA ILE A 16 -8.45 10.95 2.18
C ILE A 16 -8.41 12.21 1.30
N VAL A 17 -9.32 13.16 1.53
CA VAL A 17 -9.38 14.43 0.78
C VAL A 17 -8.07 15.20 0.92
N ALA A 18 -7.59 15.39 2.15
CA ALA A 18 -6.37 16.15 2.40
C ALA A 18 -5.16 15.52 1.70
N VAL A 19 -4.91 14.23 1.91
CA VAL A 19 -3.72 13.56 1.38
C VAL A 19 -3.79 13.41 -0.14
N ALA A 20 -4.94 13.00 -0.69
CA ALA A 20 -5.10 12.84 -2.14
C ALA A 20 -4.78 14.15 -2.89
N ASN A 21 -5.27 15.28 -2.36
CA ASN A 21 -4.97 16.61 -2.92
C ASN A 21 -3.49 16.98 -2.85
N ARG A 22 -2.78 16.64 -1.75
CA ARG A 22 -1.32 16.87 -1.63
C ARG A 22 -0.52 16.18 -2.74
N HIS A 23 -0.98 15.02 -3.20
CA HIS A 23 -0.33 14.23 -4.26
C HIS A 23 -0.97 14.41 -5.63
N ALA A 24 -1.93 15.32 -5.78
CA ALA A 24 -2.70 15.53 -7.00
C ALA A 24 -3.35 14.25 -7.56
N ILE A 25 -3.79 13.35 -6.68
CA ILE A 25 -4.52 12.13 -7.03
C ILE A 25 -6.02 12.40 -6.87
N PRO A 26 -6.88 11.93 -7.79
CA PRO A 26 -8.32 12.05 -7.61
C PRO A 26 -8.79 11.42 -6.29
N VAL A 27 -9.48 12.20 -5.45
CA VAL A 27 -9.98 11.78 -4.12
C VAL A 27 -10.79 10.49 -4.22
N HIS A 28 -11.73 10.42 -5.18
CA HIS A 28 -12.54 9.23 -5.43
C HIS A 28 -11.73 7.95 -5.74
N LEU A 29 -10.55 8.08 -6.35
CA LEU A 29 -9.68 6.94 -6.64
C LEU A 29 -8.99 6.44 -5.37
N VAL A 30 -8.49 7.35 -4.54
CA VAL A 30 -7.91 6.99 -3.23
C VAL A 30 -8.96 6.35 -2.33
N ALA A 31 -10.18 6.88 -2.30
CA ALA A 31 -11.30 6.29 -1.55
C ALA A 31 -11.63 4.87 -2.04
N ALA A 32 -11.65 4.64 -3.35
CA ALA A 32 -11.87 3.32 -3.93
C ALA A 32 -10.79 2.31 -3.57
N ILE A 33 -9.52 2.73 -3.58
CA ILE A 33 -8.40 1.87 -3.15
C ILE A 33 -8.51 1.57 -1.66
N CYS A 34 -8.79 2.56 -0.81
CA CYS A 34 -8.98 2.33 0.64
C CYS A 34 -10.13 1.35 0.92
N ALA A 35 -11.24 1.50 0.20
CA ALA A 35 -12.37 0.58 0.30
C ALA A 35 -11.97 -0.86 -0.07
N LYS A 36 -11.19 -1.01 -1.13
CA LYS A 36 -10.77 -2.32 -1.64
C LYS A 36 -9.70 -2.99 -0.79
N GLU A 37 -8.80 -2.21 -0.22
CA GLU A 37 -7.64 -2.71 0.52
C GLU A 37 -7.96 -2.99 1.99
N SER A 38 -8.69 -2.11 2.67
CA SER A 38 -8.87 -2.20 4.13
C SER A 38 -10.32 -2.10 4.59
N SER A 39 -11.28 -1.89 3.69
CA SER A 39 -12.64 -1.48 4.07
C SER A 39 -12.65 -0.25 4.99
N PHE A 40 -11.72 0.68 4.78
CA PHE A 40 -11.51 1.88 5.60
C PHE A 40 -11.09 1.63 7.06
N ILE A 41 -10.51 0.47 7.37
CA ILE A 41 -10.02 0.16 8.72
C ILE A 41 -8.56 0.63 8.83
N PRO A 42 -8.23 1.68 9.63
CA PRO A 42 -6.86 2.19 9.72
C PRO A 42 -5.89 1.19 10.36
N GLY A 43 -6.37 0.39 11.32
CA GLY A 43 -5.58 -0.67 11.95
C GLY A 43 -5.39 -1.92 11.11
N ALA A 44 -5.80 -1.94 9.84
CA ALA A 44 -5.68 -3.11 8.98
C ALA A 44 -4.20 -3.46 8.76
N TRP A 45 -3.84 -4.70 9.08
CA TRP A 45 -2.50 -5.25 8.90
C TRP A 45 -2.61 -6.67 8.38
N ARG A 46 -1.83 -6.99 7.35
CA ARG A 46 -1.81 -8.32 6.74
C ARG A 46 -0.37 -8.76 6.47
N PRO A 47 0.12 -9.80 7.16
CA PRO A 47 1.34 -10.49 6.76
C PRO A 47 1.20 -11.08 5.36
N GLU A 48 2.23 -10.94 4.54
CA GLU A 48 2.33 -11.52 3.20
C GLU A 48 3.59 -12.40 3.13
N PRO A 49 3.60 -13.62 3.72
CA PRO A 49 4.80 -14.46 3.81
C PRO A 49 5.40 -14.87 2.47
N VAL A 50 4.69 -14.65 1.35
CA VAL A 50 5.13 -14.91 -0.02
C VAL A 50 5.75 -13.68 -0.69
N TYR A 51 5.70 -12.51 -0.07
CA TYR A 51 6.23 -11.27 -0.62
C TYR A 51 7.77 -11.24 -0.58
N ARG A 52 8.39 -10.87 -1.69
CA ARG A 52 9.85 -10.97 -1.88
C ARG A 52 10.54 -9.67 -2.26
N TYR A 53 9.77 -8.60 -2.47
CA TYR A 53 10.35 -7.29 -2.73
C TYR A 53 10.72 -6.66 -1.38
N LEU A 54 12.00 -6.37 -1.17
CA LEU A 54 12.50 -5.80 0.07
C LEU A 54 13.39 -4.61 -0.25
N TRP A 55 13.51 -3.69 0.69
CA TRP A 55 14.25 -2.45 0.56
C TRP A 55 15.41 -2.40 1.55
N ASP A 56 16.61 -2.15 1.04
CA ASP A 56 17.78 -1.88 1.85
C ASP A 56 17.72 -0.42 2.33
N VAL A 57 17.34 -0.24 3.58
CA VAL A 57 17.15 1.09 4.18
C VAL A 57 18.45 1.85 4.38
N ARG A 58 19.62 1.19 4.37
CA ARG A 58 20.92 1.86 4.46
C ARG A 58 21.40 2.33 3.10
N LYS A 59 21.23 1.50 2.08
CA LYS A 59 21.69 1.81 0.72
C LYS A 59 20.69 2.64 -0.07
N GLY A 60 19.41 2.61 0.30
CA GLY A 60 18.37 3.29 -0.47
C GLY A 60 18.11 2.63 -1.82
N GLU A 61 18.18 1.31 -1.87
CA GLU A 61 17.95 0.51 -3.08
C GLU A 61 17.18 -0.78 -2.75
N ARG A 62 16.72 -1.49 -3.78
CA ARG A 62 16.12 -2.81 -3.62
C ARG A 62 17.13 -3.76 -2.96
N PHE A 63 16.72 -4.42 -1.88
CA PHE A 63 17.50 -5.49 -1.26
C PHE A 63 17.65 -6.66 -2.22
N ARG A 64 18.81 -7.33 -2.19
CA ARG A 64 19.14 -8.44 -3.08
C ARG A 64 18.10 -9.56 -3.00
N ASN A 65 18.06 -10.39 -4.04
CA ASN A 65 17.23 -11.59 -4.02
C ASN A 65 17.61 -12.49 -2.85
N LEU A 66 16.58 -13.04 -2.21
CA LEU A 66 16.72 -13.99 -1.12
C LEU A 66 17.05 -15.38 -1.68
N THR A 67 17.91 -16.10 -0.97
CA THR A 67 18.13 -17.53 -1.21
C THR A 67 16.93 -18.35 -0.69
N PRO A 68 16.72 -19.58 -1.17
CA PRO A 68 15.66 -20.45 -0.63
C PRO A 68 15.75 -20.68 0.88
N ALA A 69 16.97 -20.76 1.43
CA ALA A 69 17.19 -20.89 2.87
C ALA A 69 16.76 -19.64 3.65
N GLU A 70 17.05 -18.45 3.13
CA GLU A 70 16.61 -17.18 3.74
C GLU A 70 15.09 -16.99 3.66
N VAL A 71 14.46 -17.45 2.57
CA VAL A 71 12.99 -17.45 2.44
C VAL A 71 12.32 -18.36 3.47
N ALA A 72 12.93 -19.50 3.80
CA ALA A 72 12.42 -20.44 4.79
C ALA A 72 12.80 -20.06 6.24
N SER A 73 13.62 -19.03 6.43
CA SER A 73 14.15 -18.64 7.73
C SER A 73 13.20 -17.67 8.46
N GLU A 74 13.04 -17.88 9.76
CA GLU A 74 12.38 -16.92 10.66
C GLU A 74 13.28 -15.73 11.02
N THR A 75 14.59 -15.87 10.76
CA THR A 75 15.60 -14.85 11.04
C THR A 75 15.98 -14.13 9.75
N PRO A 76 16.03 -12.78 9.76
CA PRO A 76 16.47 -12.03 8.59
C PRO A 76 17.94 -12.32 8.24
N PRO A 77 18.31 -12.18 6.95
CA PRO A 77 19.70 -12.23 6.51
C PRO A 77 20.61 -11.34 7.36
N PRO A 78 21.85 -11.75 7.67
CA PRO A 78 22.80 -10.96 8.46
C PRO A 78 23.02 -9.53 7.91
N ASP A 79 22.95 -9.37 6.59
CA ASP A 79 23.10 -8.12 5.86
C ASP A 79 21.81 -7.31 5.71
N PHE A 80 20.66 -7.81 6.18
CA PHE A 80 19.40 -7.08 6.14
C PHE A 80 19.39 -5.98 7.22
N ALA A 81 19.43 -4.73 6.75
CA ALA A 81 19.48 -3.56 7.61
C ALA A 81 18.09 -3.10 8.08
N ASN A 82 18.06 -2.36 9.19
CA ASN A 82 16.87 -1.76 9.76
C ASN A 82 17.08 -0.27 10.08
N VAL A 83 15.99 0.48 10.18
CA VAL A 83 16.03 1.92 10.53
C VAL A 83 16.22 2.13 12.04
N GLY A 84 15.75 1.17 12.85
CA GLY A 84 15.87 1.15 14.30
C GLY A 84 15.22 -0.12 14.85
N GLY A 85 15.28 -0.35 16.17
CA GLY A 85 14.69 -1.52 16.81
C GLY A 85 15.33 -2.87 16.41
N PRO A 86 14.63 -4.00 16.61
CA PRO A 86 15.13 -5.33 16.21
C PRO A 86 15.10 -5.55 14.68
N ARG A 87 16.11 -6.21 14.11
CA ARG A 87 16.13 -6.54 12.66
C ARG A 87 14.94 -7.37 12.20
N ALA A 88 14.45 -8.27 13.07
CA ALA A 88 13.27 -9.08 12.78
C ALA A 88 12.01 -8.22 12.58
N GLN A 89 11.88 -7.10 13.29
CA GLN A 89 10.75 -6.18 13.10
C GLN A 89 10.78 -5.57 11.70
N GLU A 90 11.95 -5.12 11.23
CA GLU A 90 12.06 -4.59 9.87
C GLU A 90 11.73 -5.65 8.82
N TRP A 91 12.21 -6.87 9.04
CA TRP A 91 12.00 -8.00 8.15
C TRP A 91 10.53 -8.36 7.98
N TRP A 92 9.82 -8.54 9.08
CA TRP A 92 8.38 -8.83 9.06
C TRP A 92 7.57 -7.61 8.64
N GLY A 93 8.00 -6.42 9.03
CA GLY A 93 7.38 -5.15 8.69
C GLY A 93 7.32 -4.90 7.19
N GLN A 94 8.43 -5.11 6.49
CA GLN A 94 8.51 -4.94 5.05
C GLN A 94 7.70 -5.98 4.26
N GLN A 95 7.47 -7.17 4.84
CA GLN A 95 6.69 -8.28 4.26
C GLN A 95 5.23 -8.27 4.68
N ALA A 96 4.72 -7.15 5.19
CA ALA A 96 3.32 -6.98 5.50
C ALA A 96 2.78 -5.71 4.84
N SER A 97 1.48 -5.69 4.58
CA SER A 97 0.74 -4.49 4.20
C SER A 97 0.11 -3.81 5.41
N TRP A 98 0.04 -2.48 5.36
CA TRP A 98 -0.34 -1.65 6.50
C TRP A 98 -1.36 -0.59 6.12
N GLY A 99 -2.30 -0.34 7.04
CA GLY A 99 -3.14 0.84 7.02
C GLY A 99 -4.25 0.83 5.98
N LEU A 100 -4.82 2.01 5.78
CA LEU A 100 -5.99 2.24 4.92
C LEU A 100 -5.79 1.77 3.47
N MET A 101 -4.59 1.99 2.92
CA MET A 101 -4.27 1.62 1.54
C MET A 101 -3.43 0.33 1.45
N GLN A 102 -3.29 -0.42 2.54
CA GLN A 102 -2.50 -1.66 2.60
C GLN A 102 -1.14 -1.54 1.89
N VAL A 103 -0.41 -0.46 2.15
CA VAL A 103 0.92 -0.27 1.54
C VAL A 103 1.88 -1.31 2.12
N MET A 104 2.58 -2.04 1.26
CA MET A 104 3.63 -2.96 1.71
C MET A 104 4.74 -2.18 2.41
N GLY A 105 5.24 -2.70 3.53
CA GLY A 105 6.27 -2.00 4.29
C GLY A 105 7.54 -1.74 3.46
N ALA A 106 7.92 -2.65 2.56
CA ALA A 106 9.04 -2.42 1.63
C ALA A 106 8.78 -1.23 0.69
N ASN A 107 7.57 -1.11 0.13
CA ASN A 107 7.18 0.05 -0.67
C ASN A 107 7.16 1.33 0.16
N ALA A 108 6.68 1.30 1.40
CA ALA A 108 6.74 2.45 2.29
C ALA A 108 8.21 2.91 2.50
N ARG A 109 9.14 1.97 2.72
CA ARG A 109 10.59 2.26 2.84
C ARG A 109 11.17 2.87 1.57
N GLU A 110 10.90 2.29 0.40
CA GLU A 110 11.29 2.84 -0.92
C GLU A 110 10.81 4.29 -1.07
N HIS A 111 9.60 4.58 -0.61
CA HIS A 111 8.97 5.89 -0.72
C HIS A 111 9.32 6.86 0.43
N GLY A 112 10.31 6.52 1.27
CA GLY A 112 10.89 7.44 2.24
C GLY A 112 10.37 7.29 3.66
N PHE A 113 9.57 6.27 4.00
CA PHE A 113 9.13 6.05 5.37
C PHE A 113 10.33 5.76 6.30
N ARG A 114 10.48 6.57 7.35
CA ARG A 114 11.57 6.47 8.35
C ARG A 114 11.08 6.15 9.76
N GLY A 115 9.79 5.88 9.96
CA GLY A 115 9.28 5.43 11.25
C GLY A 115 9.96 4.14 11.70
N VAL A 116 10.26 4.02 12.99
CA VAL A 116 10.88 2.82 13.55
C VAL A 116 9.88 1.67 13.56
N TYR A 117 8.62 1.96 13.89
CA TYR A 117 7.55 0.99 13.99
C TYR A 117 6.61 1.11 12.78
N PHE A 118 6.39 0.01 12.06
CA PHE A 118 5.46 0.00 10.91
C PHE A 118 4.00 0.25 11.31
N THR A 119 3.65 0.12 12.60
CA THR A 119 2.34 0.51 13.13
C THR A 119 2.04 2.00 12.95
N ASP A 120 3.06 2.84 12.75
CA ASP A 120 2.84 4.26 12.40
C ASP A 120 2.09 4.41 11.07
N LEU A 121 2.18 3.42 10.15
CA LEU A 121 1.40 3.39 8.91
C LEU A 121 -0.09 3.11 9.13
N CYS A 122 -0.50 2.72 10.34
CA CYS A 122 -1.90 2.58 10.72
C CYS A 122 -2.54 3.91 11.15
N ASP A 123 -1.72 4.95 11.37
CA ASP A 123 -2.25 6.32 11.43
C ASP A 123 -2.81 6.70 10.05
N PRO A 124 -4.06 7.20 9.96
CA PRO A 124 -4.69 7.52 8.68
C PRO A 124 -3.85 8.45 7.80
N GLU A 125 -3.26 9.49 8.37
CA GLU A 125 -2.52 10.49 7.59
C GLU A 125 -1.19 9.92 7.08
N ILE A 126 -0.45 9.22 7.94
CA ILE A 126 0.83 8.60 7.58
C ILE A 126 0.62 7.46 6.58
N GLY A 127 -0.34 6.57 6.82
CA GLY A 127 -0.65 5.45 5.93
C GLY A 127 -1.09 5.92 4.54
N LEU A 128 -1.98 6.92 4.47
CA LEU A 128 -2.40 7.53 3.20
C LEU A 128 -1.23 8.22 2.50
N GLU A 129 -0.34 8.89 3.24
CA GLU A 129 0.81 9.60 2.66
C GLU A 129 1.69 8.63 1.85
N PHE A 130 2.08 7.50 2.45
CA PHE A 130 2.95 6.53 1.76
C PHE A 130 2.21 5.71 0.71
N GLY A 131 0.92 5.40 0.92
CA GLY A 131 0.07 4.81 -0.10
C GLY A 131 -0.08 5.71 -1.34
N CYS A 132 -0.30 7.01 -1.14
CA CYS A 132 -0.41 7.99 -2.23
C CYS A 132 0.93 8.21 -2.94
N ARG A 133 2.07 8.26 -2.23
CA ARG A 133 3.40 8.30 -2.87
C ARG A 133 3.64 7.11 -3.80
N PHE A 134 3.26 5.91 -3.35
CA PHE A 134 3.38 4.71 -4.15
C PHE A 134 2.45 4.75 -5.37
N LEU A 135 1.17 5.08 -5.16
CA LEU A 135 0.19 5.20 -6.24
C LEU A 135 0.56 6.27 -7.26
N ALA A 136 1.05 7.44 -6.83
CA ALA A 136 1.49 8.52 -7.71
C ALA A 136 2.63 8.06 -8.64
N ARG A 137 3.60 7.29 -8.12
CA ARG A 137 4.67 6.70 -8.94
C ARG A 137 4.12 5.73 -9.99
N LEU A 138 3.08 4.97 -9.67
CA LEU A 138 2.44 4.06 -10.62
C LEU A 138 1.64 4.82 -11.68
N LEU A 139 0.87 5.84 -11.28
CA LEU A 139 0.09 6.70 -12.19
C LEU A 139 0.99 7.50 -13.15
N ALA A 140 2.18 7.90 -12.70
CA ALA A 140 3.16 8.58 -13.57
C ALA A 140 3.72 7.68 -14.69
N ARG A 141 3.55 6.36 -14.59
CA ARG A 141 4.15 5.37 -15.50
C ARG A 141 3.13 4.54 -16.28
N ASN A 142 1.87 4.61 -15.90
CA ASN A 142 0.83 3.73 -16.41
C ASN A 142 -0.49 4.49 -16.58
N PRO A 143 -1.36 4.08 -17.52
CA PRO A 143 -2.77 4.42 -17.48
C PRO A 143 -3.41 4.07 -16.12
N VAL A 144 -4.54 4.71 -15.79
CA VAL A 144 -5.15 4.60 -14.46
C VAL A 144 -5.47 3.14 -14.09
N GLU A 145 -6.10 2.37 -14.96
CA GLU A 145 -6.43 0.96 -14.68
C GLU A 145 -5.18 0.10 -14.46
N ASP A 146 -4.13 0.33 -15.24
CA ASP A 146 -2.85 -0.38 -15.13
C ASP A 146 -2.12 0.00 -13.84
N ALA A 147 -2.18 1.27 -13.43
CA ALA A 147 -1.65 1.71 -12.14
C ALA A 147 -2.41 1.06 -10.97
N VAL A 148 -3.74 0.98 -11.04
CA VAL A 148 -4.57 0.30 -10.04
C VAL A 148 -4.27 -1.21 -10.00
N SER A 149 -4.07 -1.84 -11.17
CA SER A 149 -3.66 -3.24 -11.26
C SER A 149 -2.28 -3.46 -10.62
N ALA A 150 -1.31 -2.62 -10.95
CA ALA A 150 0.04 -2.68 -10.42
C ALA A 150 0.11 -2.39 -8.92
N TYR A 151 -0.77 -1.54 -8.39
CA TYR A 151 -0.85 -1.28 -6.96
C TYR A 151 -1.13 -2.57 -6.16
N ASN A 152 -2.02 -3.41 -6.68
CA ASN A 152 -2.40 -4.67 -6.04
C ASN A 152 -1.46 -5.85 -6.35
N TRP A 153 -0.85 -5.89 -7.54
CA TRP A 153 -0.13 -7.08 -8.02
C TRP A 153 1.38 -6.85 -8.24
N GLY A 154 1.87 -5.62 -8.05
CA GLY A 154 3.25 -5.22 -8.33
C GLY A 154 3.55 -4.91 -9.81
N HIS A 155 2.67 -5.33 -10.73
CA HIS A 155 2.70 -4.97 -12.15
C HIS A 155 1.30 -5.08 -12.75
N PRO A 156 1.00 -4.42 -13.89
CA PRO A 156 -0.27 -4.62 -14.59
C PRO A 156 -0.46 -6.10 -14.94
N SER A 157 -1.60 -6.66 -14.57
CA SER A 157 -1.84 -8.09 -14.66
C SER A 157 -3.32 -8.38 -14.95
N PRO A 158 -3.66 -9.17 -15.99
CA PRO A 158 -5.06 -9.54 -16.23
C PRO A 158 -5.65 -10.38 -15.10
N LYS A 159 -4.81 -11.01 -14.26
CA LYS A 159 -5.23 -11.88 -13.17
C LYS A 159 -6.03 -11.16 -12.08
N ASN A 160 -5.80 -9.86 -11.89
CA ASN A 160 -6.52 -9.07 -10.89
C ASN A 160 -7.57 -8.12 -11.49
N ALA A 161 -7.80 -8.19 -12.81
CA ALA A 161 -8.72 -7.29 -13.49
C ALA A 161 -10.16 -7.41 -12.93
N ALA A 162 -10.69 -8.63 -12.88
CA ALA A 162 -12.07 -8.88 -12.44
C ALA A 162 -12.25 -8.74 -10.91
N THR A 163 -11.23 -9.08 -10.14
CA THR A 163 -11.32 -9.20 -8.67
C THR A 163 -10.89 -7.93 -7.93
N TYR A 164 -10.06 -7.09 -8.55
CA TYR A 164 -9.51 -5.88 -7.95
C TYR A 164 -9.80 -4.63 -8.78
N VAL A 165 -9.33 -4.58 -10.03
CA VAL A 165 -9.37 -3.36 -10.86
C VAL A 165 -10.80 -2.93 -11.15
N GLN A 166 -11.62 -3.82 -11.72
CA GLN A 166 -13.00 -3.50 -12.08
C GLN A 166 -13.85 -3.07 -10.88
N PRO A 167 -13.82 -3.75 -9.72
CA PRO A 167 -14.47 -3.25 -8.50
C PRO A 167 -13.98 -1.86 -8.07
N ALA A 168 -12.65 -1.64 -8.01
CA ALA A 168 -12.09 -0.36 -7.60
C ALA A 168 -12.52 0.78 -8.54
N MET A 169 -12.46 0.56 -9.86
CA MET A 169 -12.87 1.58 -10.83
C MET A 169 -14.38 1.87 -10.77
N ARG A 170 -15.22 0.84 -10.55
CA ARG A 170 -16.66 1.04 -10.32
C ARG A 170 -16.93 1.87 -9.08
N TRP A 171 -16.23 1.60 -7.97
CA TRP A 171 -16.39 2.39 -6.75
C TRP A 171 -15.83 3.80 -6.91
N ALA A 172 -14.72 3.99 -7.62
CA ALA A 172 -14.19 5.32 -7.94
C ALA A 172 -15.21 6.16 -8.72
N ALA A 173 -15.88 5.57 -9.71
CA ALA A 173 -16.96 6.24 -10.43
C ALA A 173 -18.15 6.58 -9.51
N GLY A 174 -18.52 5.65 -8.60
CA GLY A 174 -19.57 5.87 -7.62
C GLY A 174 -19.26 7.02 -6.65
N TYR A 175 -18.05 7.06 -6.10
CA TYR A 175 -17.59 8.15 -5.22
C TYR A 175 -17.60 9.50 -5.94
N LYS A 176 -17.10 9.53 -7.18
CA LYS A 176 -17.15 10.73 -8.03
C LYS A 176 -18.58 11.24 -8.23
N ALA A 177 -19.55 10.33 -8.43
CA ALA A 177 -20.95 10.70 -8.63
C ALA A 177 -21.61 11.29 -7.38
N VAL A 178 -21.14 10.94 -6.18
CA VAL A 178 -21.65 11.48 -4.90
C VAL A 178 -20.83 12.68 -4.38
N GLY A 179 -19.94 13.24 -5.20
CA GLY A 179 -19.19 14.46 -4.87
C GLY A 179 -18.00 14.24 -3.94
N LEU A 180 -17.51 13.01 -3.83
CA LEU A 180 -16.20 12.70 -3.25
C LEU A 180 -15.14 12.67 -4.37
#